data_AF-A0A0G0JU56-F1
#
_entry.id   AF-A0A0G0JU56-F1
#
_cell.length_a   1.000
_cell.length_b   1.000
_cell.length_c   1.000
_cell.angle_alpha   90.00
_cell.angle_beta   90.00
_cell.angle_gamma   90.00
#
_symmetry.space_group_name_H-M   'P 1'
#
loop_
_entity.id
_entity.type
_entity.pdbx_description
1 polymer ?
#
loop_
_entity_poly.entity_id
_entity_poly.type
_entity_poly.pdbx_seq_one_letter_code
_entity_poly.pdbx_strand_id
1 'polypeptide(L)' 'MEIKQAQNQASWDNWLKVNSQNTPFSQSFEWGEILLSEGEEIERLTVVEGENVAEFMKL' A
#
# COMPACT_ATOMS: atom_id res chain seq x y z
N MET A 1 8.28 14.65 -6.63
CA MET A 1 7.54 13.71 -5.77
C MET A 1 6.06 14.01 -5.88
N GLU A 2 5.23 13.00 -6.15
CA GLU A 2 3.78 13.09 -6.24
C GLU A 2 3.16 12.00 -5.37
N ILE A 3 2.11 12.31 -4.60
CA ILE A 3 1.38 11.34 -3.76
C ILE A 3 -0.02 11.15 -4.36
N LYS A 4 -0.40 9.91 -4.62
CA LYS A 4 -1.71 9.51 -5.16
C LYS A 4 -2.36 8.49 -4.24
N GLN A 5 -3.68 8.41 -4.28
CA GLN A 5 -4.38 7.28 -3.68
C GLN A 5 -4.14 6.03 -4.54
N ALA A 6 -3.76 4.92 -3.91
CA ALA A 6 -3.61 3.66 -4.61
C ALA A 6 -4.99 3.11 -4.98
N GLN A 7 -5.14 2.69 -6.25
CA GLN A 7 -6.43 2.26 -6.81
C GLN A 7 -6.46 0.77 -7.18
N ASN A 8 -5.31 0.07 -7.15
CA ASN A 8 -5.17 -1.26 -7.73
C ASN A 8 -4.44 -2.23 -6.80
N GLN A 9 -5.16 -3.25 -6.34
CA GLN A 9 -4.62 -4.32 -5.49
C GLN A 9 -3.50 -5.12 -6.18
N ALA A 10 -3.61 -5.43 -7.47
CA ALA A 10 -2.62 -6.23 -8.18
C ALA A 10 -1.28 -5.50 -8.33
N SER A 11 -1.31 -4.19 -8.61
CA SER A 11 -0.12 -3.33 -8.56
C SER A 11 0.48 -3.35 -7.16
N TRP A 12 -0.38 -3.31 -6.14
CA TRP A 12 0.06 -3.25 -4.75
C TRP A 12 0.76 -4.52 -4.28
N ASP A 13 0.10 -5.64 -4.52
CA ASP A 13 0.64 -6.96 -4.18
C ASP A 13 1.94 -7.23 -4.95
N ASN A 14 2.07 -6.75 -6.19
CA ASN A 14 3.33 -6.86 -6.93
C ASN A 14 4.44 -6.00 -6.31
N TRP A 15 4.16 -4.76 -5.94
CA TRP A 15 5.14 -3.91 -5.29
C TRP A 15 5.59 -4.52 -3.95
N LEU A 16 4.66 -5.01 -3.14
CA LEU A 16 4.94 -5.64 -1.86
C LEU A 16 5.78 -6.92 -2.01
N LYS A 17 5.54 -7.71 -3.06
CA LYS A 17 6.38 -8.89 -3.37
C LYS A 17 7.81 -8.52 -3.71
N VAL A 18 7.99 -7.52 -4.57
CA VAL A 18 9.32 -7.01 -4.99
C VAL A 18 10.07 -6.41 -3.79
N ASN A 19 9.36 -5.76 -2.87
CA ASN A 19 9.93 -5.06 -1.71
C ASN A 19 9.80 -5.84 -0.39
N SER A 20 9.52 -7.15 -0.47
CA SER A 20 9.17 -8.02 0.68
C SER A 20 10.19 -8.05 1.82
N GLN A 21 11.45 -7.70 1.57
CA GLN A 21 12.47 -7.59 2.62
C GLN A 21 12.23 -6.40 3.57
N ASN A 22 11.55 -5.35 3.10
CA ASN A 22 11.35 -4.10 3.83
C ASN A 22 9.87 -3.77 4.08
N THR A 23 8.94 -4.58 3.59
CA THR A 23 7.50 -4.34 3.70
C THR A 23 6.84 -5.38 4.59
N PRO A 24 6.43 -5.05 5.82
CA PRO A 24 5.76 -5.99 6.71
C PRO A 24 4.35 -6.34 6.18
N PHE A 25 3.80 -7.46 6.64
CA PHE A 25 2.42 -7.87 6.31
C PHE A 25 1.38 -6.78 6.64
N SER A 26 1.63 -5.94 7.65
CA SER A 26 0.78 -4.80 8.00
C SER A 26 0.72 -3.70 6.95
N GLN A 27 1.48 -3.80 5.84
CA GLN A 27 1.36 -2.93 4.67
C GLN A 27 0.66 -3.62 3.49
N SER A 28 0.23 -4.88 3.65
CA SER A 28 -0.47 -5.61 2.59
C SER A 28 -1.88 -5.06 2.35
N PHE A 29 -2.38 -5.27 1.13
CA PHE A 29 -3.75 -4.91 0.79
C PHE A 29 -4.75 -5.68 1.68
N GLU A 30 -4.49 -6.98 1.89
CA GLU A 30 -5.27 -7.90 2.73
C GLU A 30 -5.41 -7.38 4.17
N TRP A 31 -4.31 -6.90 4.78
CA TRP A 31 -4.38 -6.31 6.11
C TRP A 31 -5.28 -5.08 6.15
N GLY A 32 -5.25 -4.25 5.10
CA GLY A 32 -6.17 -3.11 4.99
C GLY A 32 -7.64 -3.52 4.91
N GLU A 33 -7.96 -4.63 4.23
CA GLU A 33 -9.35 -5.14 4.19
C GLU A 33 -9.82 -5.63 5.56
N ILE A 34 -8.93 -6.23 6.36
CA ILE A 34 -9.22 -6.61 7.75
C ILE A 34 -9.55 -5.37 8.57
N LEU A 35 -8.70 -4.33 8.54
CA LEU A 35 -8.91 -3.10 9.27
C LEU A 35 -10.22 -2.38 8.89
N LEU A 36 -10.52 -2.29 7.58
CA LEU A 36 -11.78 -1.75 7.10
C LEU A 36 -12.99 -2.54 7.63
N SER A 37 -12.87 -3.87 7.71
CA SER A 37 -13.93 -4.73 8.27
C SER A 37 -14.14 -4.55 9.77
N GLU A 38 -13.09 -4.16 10.50
CA GLU A 38 -13.11 -3.82 11.93
C GLU A 38 -13.63 -2.40 12.20
N GLY A 39 -13.84 -1.60 11.15
CA GLY A 39 -14.37 -0.24 11.22
C GLY A 39 -13.28 0.84 11.33
N GLU A 40 -12.02 0.48 11.09
CA GLU A 40 -10.91 1.44 11.04
C GLU A 40 -10.94 2.24 9.74
N GLU A 41 -10.48 3.48 9.82
CA GLU A 41 -10.24 4.31 8.63
C GLU A 41 -8.81 4.08 8.14
N ILE A 42 -8.64 3.81 6.85
CA ILE A 42 -7.32 3.65 6.25
C ILE A 42 -7.19 4.47 4.97
N GLU A 43 -5.98 4.94 4.69
CA GLU A 43 -5.59 5.53 3.40
C GLU A 43 -4.49 4.69 2.77
N ARG A 44 -4.70 4.25 1.53
CA ARG A 44 -3.69 3.57 0.71
C ARG A 44 -3.08 4.59 -0.24
N LEU A 45 -1.78 4.82 -0.14
CA LEU A 45 -1.08 5.87 -0.86
C LEU A 45 0.06 5.30 -1.70
N THR A 46 0.25 5.88 -2.88
CA THR A 46 1.35 5.62 -3.80
C THR A 46 2.17 6.90 -3.95
N VAL A 47 3.46 6.84 -3.61
CA VAL A 47 4.43 7.91 -3.89
C VAL A 47 5.13 7.60 -5.21
N VAL A 48 5.18 8.61 -6.09
CA VAL A 48 5.92 8.54 -7.35
C VAL A 48 7.03 9.59 -7.34
N GLU A 49 8.27 9.15 -7.51
CA GLU A 49 9.45 9.99 -7.67
C GLU A 49 10.28 9.53 -8.89
N GLY A 50 9.95 10.10 -10.06
CA GLY A 50 10.50 9.63 -11.32
C GLY A 50 9.97 8.24 -11.66
N GLU A 51 10.87 7.28 -11.84
CA GLU A 51 10.53 5.86 -12.05
C GLU A 51 10.32 5.09 -10.73
N ASN A 52 10.64 5.72 -9.59
CA ASN A 52 10.47 5.08 -8.29
C ASN A 52 9.01 5.17 -7.86
N VAL A 53 8.44 4.02 -7.54
CA VAL A 53 7.10 3.88 -6.98
C VAL A 53 7.24 3.26 -5.60
N ALA A 54 6.59 3.86 -4.60
CA ALA A 54 6.47 3.32 -3.26
C ALA A 54 5.01 3.31 -2.82
N GLU A 55 4.59 2.28 -2.10
CA GLU A 55 3.24 2.17 -1.59
C GLU A 55 3.25 2.02 -0.08
N PHE A 56 2.29 2.67 0.57
CA PHE A 56 2.19 2.65 2.02
C PHE A 56 0.76 2.90 2.48
N MET A 57 0.38 2.16 3.51
CA MET A 57 -0.91 2.29 4.17
C MET A 57 -0.74 3.15 5.42
N LYS A 58 -1.64 4.12 5.55
CA LYS A 58 -1.77 5.02 6.70
C LYS A 58 -3.05 4.66 7.45
N LEU A 59 -2.91 4.52 8.77
CA LEU A 59 -4.00 4.40 9.74
C LEU A 59 -4.37 5.78 10.27
#